data_AF-A0ABD6C958-F1
#
_entry.id   AF-A0ABD6C958-F1
#
_cell.length_a   1.000
_cell.length_b   1.000
_cell.length_c   1.000
_cell.angle_alpha   90.00
_cell.angle_beta   90.00
_cell.angle_gamma   90.00
#
_symmetry.space_group_name_H-M   'P 1'
#
loop_
_entity.id
_entity.type
_entity.pdbx_description
1 polymer ?
#
loop_
_entity_poly.entity_id
_entity_poly.type
_entity_poly.pdbx_seq_one_letter_code
_entity_poly.pdbx_strand_id
1 'polypeptide(L)'
;MAARDAIREVLFQHSDSRPCRLLWTALDDSRDAPPLDVQDYLEVLAVTDGSICLVAPEDEADLYVRWDSTGGSYVYVAFWPPWGVVDAGTATRAGAASLLADQDGFEPVHVDETPFAADGPAADLSGWL
;
A
#
# COMPACT_ATOMS: atom_id res chain seq x y z
N MET A 1 -8.21 -16.40 -4.56
CA MET A 1 -9.28 -15.70 -5.30
C MET A 1 -9.91 -14.55 -4.52
N ALA A 2 -9.70 -14.37 -3.21
CA ALA A 2 -10.34 -13.30 -2.42
C ALA A 2 -9.61 -11.93 -2.47
N ALA A 3 -8.27 -11.90 -2.40
CA ALA A 3 -7.46 -10.69 -2.33
C ALA A 3 -7.65 -9.72 -3.50
N ARG A 4 -7.49 -10.23 -4.73
CA ARG A 4 -7.56 -9.43 -5.97
C ARG A 4 -8.96 -8.89 -6.25
N ASP A 5 -10.00 -9.60 -5.81
CA ASP A 5 -11.38 -9.14 -5.96
C ASP A 5 -11.71 -8.02 -4.96
N ALA A 6 -11.16 -8.06 -3.73
CA ALA A 6 -11.28 -6.98 -2.76
C ALA A 6 -10.59 -5.69 -3.25
N ILE A 7 -9.37 -5.79 -3.79
CA ILE A 7 -8.67 -4.64 -4.38
C ILE A 7 -9.48 -4.05 -5.55
N ARG A 8 -10.01 -4.91 -6.42
CA ARG A 8 -10.87 -4.48 -7.52
C ARG A 8 -12.08 -3.71 -6.99
N GLU A 9 -12.81 -4.25 -6.02
CA GLU A 9 -13.98 -3.56 -5.46
C GLU A 9 -13.64 -2.13 -5.01
N VAL A 10 -12.54 -1.93 -4.29
CA VAL A 10 -12.05 -0.60 -3.89
C VAL A 10 -11.74 0.26 -5.11
N LEU A 11 -10.96 -0.24 -6.07
CA LEU A 11 -10.59 0.52 -7.27
C LEU A 11 -11.80 0.91 -8.13
N PHE A 12 -12.85 0.09 -8.15
CA PHE A 12 -14.08 0.40 -8.86
C PHE A 12 -14.80 1.61 -8.26
N GLN A 13 -14.83 1.71 -6.93
CA GLN A 13 -15.42 2.84 -6.20
C GLN A 13 -14.72 4.18 -6.51
N HIS A 14 -13.45 4.13 -6.88
CA HIS A 14 -12.60 5.29 -7.21
C HIS A 14 -12.20 5.34 -8.70
N SER A 15 -13.04 4.81 -9.59
CA SER A 15 -12.76 4.68 -11.03
C SER A 15 -12.68 6.02 -11.78
N ASP A 16 -13.11 7.13 -11.18
CA ASP A 16 -12.90 8.48 -11.69
C ASP A 16 -11.42 8.91 -11.61
N SER A 17 -10.66 8.36 -10.65
CA SER A 17 -9.22 8.57 -10.53
C SER A 17 -8.46 7.85 -11.65
N ARG A 18 -7.58 8.58 -12.35
CA ARG A 18 -6.69 8.01 -13.38
C ARG A 18 -5.79 6.89 -12.80
N PRO A 19 -5.04 7.12 -11.70
CA PRO A 19 -4.21 6.08 -11.09
C PRO A 19 -4.98 4.79 -10.75
N CYS A 20 -6.19 4.89 -10.21
CA CYS A 20 -6.99 3.71 -9.88
C CYS A 20 -7.38 2.89 -11.12
N ARG A 21 -7.69 3.55 -12.25
CA ARG A 21 -7.93 2.88 -13.53
C ARG A 21 -6.69 2.22 -14.11
N LEU A 22 -5.52 2.86 -13.96
CA LEU A 22 -4.26 2.27 -14.39
C LEU A 22 -3.98 1.00 -13.60
N LEU A 23 -4.12 1.07 -12.26
CA LEU A 23 -3.89 -0.08 -11.40
C LEU A 23 -4.89 -1.21 -11.70
N TRP A 24 -6.16 -0.88 -11.90
CA TRP A 24 -7.17 -1.87 -12.32
C TRP A 24 -6.74 -2.58 -13.61
N THR A 25 -6.26 -1.83 -14.61
CA THR A 25 -5.86 -2.37 -15.91
C THR A 25 -4.62 -3.27 -15.79
N ALA A 26 -3.65 -2.87 -14.96
CA ALA A 26 -2.47 -3.68 -14.65
C ALA A 26 -2.84 -4.97 -13.91
N LEU A 27 -3.77 -4.88 -12.95
CA LEU A 27 -4.36 -6.02 -12.26
C LEU A 27 -5.30 -6.86 -13.13
N ASP A 28 -5.50 -6.56 -14.40
CA ASP A 28 -6.21 -7.46 -15.32
C ASP A 28 -5.23 -8.19 -16.26
N ASP A 29 -3.92 -7.96 -16.09
CA ASP A 29 -2.85 -8.48 -16.96
C ASP A 29 -3.10 -8.13 -18.44
N SER A 30 -3.69 -6.95 -18.67
CA SER A 30 -3.90 -6.42 -20.01
C SER A 30 -2.55 -6.09 -20.61
N ARG A 31 -2.22 -6.73 -21.74
CA ARG A 31 -0.93 -6.54 -22.46
C ARG A 31 -0.65 -5.09 -22.88
N ASP A 32 -1.67 -4.23 -22.83
CA ASP A 32 -1.61 -2.80 -23.17
C ASP A 32 -1.67 -1.89 -21.93
N ALA A 33 -1.56 -2.43 -20.71
CA ALA A 33 -1.52 -1.62 -19.49
C ALA A 33 -0.26 -0.74 -19.51
N PRO A 34 -0.39 0.59 -19.42
CA PRO A 34 0.78 1.45 -19.25
C PRO A 34 1.46 1.12 -17.90
N PRO A 35 2.80 1.21 -17.81
CA PRO A 35 3.50 0.97 -16.56
C PRO A 35 3.05 1.99 -15.51
N LEU A 36 2.78 1.52 -14.29
CA LEU A 36 2.60 2.40 -13.14
C LEU A 36 3.97 2.72 -12.55
N ASP A 37 4.17 3.99 -12.20
CA ASP A 37 5.31 4.40 -11.37
C ASP A 37 4.92 4.50 -9.89
N VAL A 38 5.92 4.67 -9.02
CA VAL A 38 5.71 4.83 -7.57
C VAL A 38 4.74 5.98 -7.25
N GLN A 39 4.73 7.06 -8.03
CA GLN A 39 3.83 8.19 -7.79
C GLN A 39 2.37 7.84 -8.08
N ASP A 40 2.11 7.04 -9.11
CA ASP A 40 0.76 6.53 -9.40
C ASP A 40 0.27 5.65 -8.23
N TYR A 41 1.13 4.78 -7.69
CA TYR A 41 0.76 3.94 -6.54
C TYR A 41 0.50 4.74 -5.26
N LEU A 42 1.36 5.71 -4.93
CA LEU A 42 1.12 6.59 -3.78
C LEU A 42 -0.20 7.36 -3.92
N GLU A 43 -0.54 7.79 -5.14
CA GLU A 43 -1.82 8.43 -5.41
C GLU A 43 -2.99 7.47 -5.21
N VAL A 44 -2.87 6.20 -5.61
CA VAL A 44 -3.90 5.18 -5.31
C VAL A 44 -4.10 5.05 -3.80
N LEU A 45 -3.02 4.97 -3.01
CA LEU A 45 -3.12 4.88 -1.55
C LEU A 45 -3.90 6.07 -0.97
N ALA A 46 -3.59 7.29 -1.41
CA ALA A 46 -4.25 8.49 -0.95
C ALA A 46 -5.73 8.57 -1.38
N VAL A 47 -6.03 8.26 -2.63
CA VAL A 47 -7.40 8.31 -3.18
C VAL A 47 -8.31 7.27 -2.53
N THR A 48 -7.78 6.09 -2.23
CA THR A 48 -8.52 4.99 -1.60
C THR A 48 -8.58 5.09 -0.08
N ASP A 49 -8.17 6.24 0.47
CA ASP A 49 -8.17 6.51 1.91
C ASP A 49 -7.40 5.48 2.75
N GLY A 50 -6.38 4.84 2.16
CA GLY A 50 -5.61 3.79 2.81
C GLY A 50 -6.28 2.41 2.85
N SER A 51 -7.38 2.21 2.11
CA SER A 51 -8.02 0.89 1.95
C SER A 51 -7.14 -0.09 1.17
N ILE A 52 -6.29 0.45 0.30
CA ILE A 52 -5.19 -0.28 -0.34
C ILE A 52 -3.89 0.05 0.40
N CYS A 53 -3.03 -0.95 0.52
CA CYS A 53 -1.67 -0.85 1.02
C CYS A 53 -0.70 -1.37 -0.06
N LEU A 54 0.53 -0.88 -0.08
CA LEU A 54 1.62 -1.45 -0.85
C LEU A 54 2.48 -2.32 0.05
N VAL A 55 2.82 -3.51 -0.40
CA VAL A 55 3.85 -4.34 0.20
C VAL A 55 5.06 -4.39 -0.72
N ALA A 56 6.22 -4.01 -0.21
CA ALA A 56 7.51 -4.20 -0.85
C ALA A 56 8.26 -5.31 -0.12
N PRO A 57 8.57 -6.43 -0.78
CA PRO A 57 9.33 -7.50 -0.15
C PRO A 57 10.80 -7.06 0.02
N GLU A 58 11.32 -7.09 1.24
CA GLU A 58 12.77 -6.98 1.48
C GLU A 58 13.34 -8.31 1.96
N ASP A 59 14.65 -8.51 1.78
CA ASP A 59 15.37 -9.74 2.17
C ASP A 59 15.09 -10.18 3.63
N GLU A 60 14.85 -9.24 4.53
CA GLU A 60 14.67 -9.49 5.97
C GLU A 60 13.27 -9.12 6.51
N ALA A 61 12.60 -8.08 5.99
CA ALA A 61 11.28 -7.66 6.48
C ALA A 61 10.44 -7.01 5.38
N ASP A 62 9.19 -7.43 5.23
CA ASP A 62 8.30 -6.81 4.26
C ASP A 62 7.94 -5.39 4.71
N LEU A 63 8.11 -4.42 3.81
CA LEU A 63 7.73 -3.03 4.02
C LEU A 63 6.30 -2.80 3.54
N TYR A 64 5.42 -2.46 4.46
CA TYR A 64 4.04 -2.10 4.20
C TYR A 64 3.89 -0.58 4.23
N VAL A 65 3.26 0.01 3.22
CA VAL A 65 2.99 1.45 3.13
C VAL A 65 1.52 1.69 2.82
N ARG A 66 0.85 2.55 3.59
CA ARG A 66 -0.53 2.99 3.31
C ARG A 66 -0.71 4.47 3.56
N TRP A 67 -1.81 5.02 3.08
CA TRP A 67 -2.25 6.36 3.47
C TRP A 67 -3.00 6.30 4.80
N ASP A 68 -2.69 7.22 5.71
CA ASP A 68 -3.50 7.48 6.90
C ASP A 68 -4.25 8.80 6.72
N SER A 69 -5.56 8.69 6.56
CA SER A 69 -6.44 9.84 6.31
C SER A 69 -6.68 10.69 7.55
N THR A 70 -6.48 10.12 8.75
CA THR A 70 -6.61 10.83 10.02
C THR A 70 -5.45 11.82 10.21
N GLY A 71 -4.21 11.36 9.99
CA GLY A 71 -3.00 12.16 10.07
C GLY A 71 -2.67 12.93 8.79
N GLY A 72 -3.31 12.59 7.67
CA GLY A 72 -3.02 13.19 6.37
C GLY A 72 -1.60 12.92 5.89
N SER A 73 -1.10 11.70 6.14
CA SER A 73 0.28 11.32 5.84
C SER A 73 0.37 9.86 5.41
N TYR A 74 1.50 9.46 4.82
CA TYR A 74 1.76 8.05 4.58
C TYR A 74 2.29 7.43 5.87
N VAL A 75 1.83 6.23 6.19
CA VAL A 75 2.39 5.44 7.29
C VAL A 75 3.03 4.20 6.71
N TYR A 76 4.15 3.81 7.28
CA TYR A 76 4.88 2.62 6.88
C TYR A 76 5.21 1.75 8.09
N VAL A 77 5.32 0.45 7.84
CA VAL A 77 5.70 -0.56 8.81
C VAL A 77 6.58 -1.58 8.11
N ALA A 78 7.79 -1.80 8.61
CA ALA A 78 8.59 -2.95 8.27
C ALA A 78 8.24 -4.10 9.23
N PHE A 79 7.78 -5.22 8.70
CA PHE A 79 7.31 -6.35 9.49
C PHE A 79 8.03 -7.64 9.10
N TRP A 80 8.58 -8.34 10.09
CA TRP A 80 9.23 -9.63 9.89
C TRP A 80 8.37 -10.74 10.50
N PRO A 81 7.64 -11.55 9.69
CA PRO A 81 6.87 -12.67 10.21
C PRO A 81 7.78 -13.83 10.66
N PRO A 82 7.60 -14.46 11.84
CA PRO A 82 6.63 -14.18 12.91
C PRO A 82 7.16 -13.26 14.04
N TRP A 83 8.32 -12.63 13.87
CA TRP A 83 9.07 -11.92 14.91
C TRP A 83 8.55 -10.53 15.27
N GLY A 84 7.75 -9.87 14.41
CA GLY A 84 7.02 -8.64 14.74
C GLY A 84 7.41 -7.41 13.90
N VAL A 85 6.93 -6.24 14.33
CA VAL A 85 7.27 -4.94 13.72
C VAL A 85 8.72 -4.58 14.04
N VAL A 86 9.51 -4.31 13.01
CA VAL A 86 10.94 -3.95 13.10
C VAL A 86 11.12 -2.44 13.06
N ASP A 87 10.36 -1.77 12.20
CA ASP A 87 10.34 -0.31 12.08
C ASP A 87 8.93 0.16 11.73
N ALA A 88 8.58 1.36 12.16
CA ALA A 88 7.29 1.98 11.85
C ALA A 88 7.40 3.50 11.93
N GLY A 89 6.67 4.20 11.08
CA GLY A 89 6.71 5.65 11.08
C GLY A 89 5.72 6.31 10.12
N THR A 90 5.72 7.63 10.15
CA THR A 90 5.02 8.48 9.17
C THR A 90 6.02 9.03 8.15
N ALA A 91 5.59 9.14 6.91
CA ALA A 91 6.34 9.74 5.83
C ALA A 91 5.49 10.77 5.08
N THR A 92 6.16 11.81 4.58
CA THR A 92 5.59 12.67 3.53
C THR A 92 5.51 11.89 2.23
N ARG A 93 4.77 12.40 1.23
CA ARG A 93 4.75 11.78 -0.11
C ARG A 93 6.15 11.56 -0.68
N ALA A 94 7.04 12.55 -0.54
CA ALA A 94 8.42 12.44 -1.00
C ALA A 94 9.19 11.38 -0.21
N GLY A 95 8.99 11.30 1.11
CA GLY A 95 9.60 10.28 1.95
C GLY A 95 9.13 8.87 1.58
N ALA A 96 7.82 8.66 1.41
CA ALA A 96 7.25 7.39 0.99
C ALA A 96 7.75 6.97 -0.40
N ALA A 97 7.89 7.92 -1.32
CA ALA A 97 8.47 7.66 -2.63
C ALA A 97 9.94 7.24 -2.53
N SER A 98 10.73 7.86 -1.66
CA SER A 98 12.11 7.46 -1.41
C SER A 98 12.21 6.06 -0.78
N LEU A 99 11.33 5.73 0.17
CA LEU A 99 11.29 4.38 0.78
C LEU A 99 11.01 3.29 -0.26
N LEU A 100 10.14 3.57 -1.24
CA LEU A 100 9.77 2.62 -2.29
C LEU A 100 10.69 2.69 -3.52
N ALA A 101 11.56 3.70 -3.65
CA ALA A 101 12.39 3.87 -4.83
C ALA A 101 13.48 2.81 -4.98
N ASP A 102 13.95 2.27 -3.85
CA ASP A 102 14.96 1.20 -3.81
C ASP A 102 14.33 -0.20 -3.84
N GLN A 103 12.99 -0.28 -3.87
CA GLN A 103 12.24 -1.53 -3.83
C GLN A 103 11.77 -1.94 -5.21
N ASP A 104 12.09 -3.17 -5.61
CA ASP A 104 11.53 -3.80 -6.79
C ASP A 104 10.36 -4.72 -6.41
N GLY A 105 9.35 -4.82 -7.29
CA GLY A 105 8.29 -5.81 -7.13
C GLY A 105 7.29 -5.53 -6.01
N PHE A 106 7.05 -4.26 -5.65
CA PHE A 106 5.98 -3.92 -4.73
C PHE A 106 4.60 -4.25 -5.29
N GLU A 107 3.73 -4.82 -4.45
CA GLU A 107 2.40 -5.28 -4.81
C GLU A 107 1.32 -4.52 -4.03
N PRO A 108 0.20 -4.13 -4.68
CA PRO A 108 -0.96 -3.64 -3.98
C PRO A 108 -1.67 -4.79 -3.26
N VAL A 109 -2.04 -4.57 -2.01
CA VAL A 109 -2.77 -5.51 -1.17
C VAL A 109 -3.92 -4.78 -0.46
N HIS A 110 -5.01 -5.48 -0.18
CA HIS A 110 -6.08 -4.91 0.63
C HIS A 110 -5.60 -4.76 2.08
N VAL A 111 -5.96 -3.67 2.76
CA VAL A 111 -5.47 -3.37 4.11
C VAL A 111 -5.71 -4.51 5.13
N ASP A 112 -6.82 -5.23 4.99
CA ASP A 112 -7.19 -6.36 5.85
C ASP A 112 -6.24 -7.57 5.74
N GLU A 113 -5.42 -7.64 4.69
CA GLU A 113 -4.42 -8.70 4.49
C GLU A 113 -3.02 -8.29 5.01
N THR A 114 -2.92 -7.10 5.62
CA THR A 114 -1.65 -6.52 6.05
C THR A 114 -1.55 -6.45 7.58
N PRO A 115 -0.36 -6.12 8.13
CA PRO A 115 -0.21 -5.82 9.54
C PRO A 115 -1.14 -4.71 10.06
N PHE A 116 -1.66 -3.85 9.19
CA PHE A 116 -2.61 -2.76 9.53
C PHE A 116 -4.07 -3.21 9.68
N ALA A 117 -4.38 -4.48 9.44
CA ALA A 117 -5.73 -5.02 9.66
C ALA A 117 -6.20 -4.73 11.09
N ALA A 118 -7.52 -4.66 11.34
CA ALA A 118 -8.07 -4.24 12.63
C ALA A 118 -7.55 -5.04 13.84
N ASP A 119 -7.28 -6.33 13.65
CA ASP A 119 -6.69 -7.23 14.67
C ASP A 119 -5.19 -7.53 14.42
N GLY A 120 -4.57 -6.77 13.52
CA GLY A 120 -3.19 -6.92 13.10
C GLY A 120 -2.18 -6.35 14.11
N PRO A 121 -0.92 -6.81 14.05
CA PRO A 121 0.13 -6.34 14.96
C PRO A 121 0.47 -4.86 14.82
N ALA A 122 0.02 -4.21 13.73
CA ALA A 122 0.21 -2.79 13.46
C ALA A 122 -1.12 -2.04 13.26
N ALA A 123 -2.23 -2.56 13.79
CA ALA A 123 -3.56 -1.95 13.72
C ALA A 123 -3.60 -0.53 14.31
N ASP A 124 -2.85 -0.34 15.40
CA ASP A 124 -2.68 0.94 16.07
C ASP A 124 -1.19 1.32 16.08
N LEU A 125 -0.84 2.37 15.36
CA LEU A 125 0.52 2.89 15.30
C LEU A 125 0.80 3.98 16.32
N SER A 126 -0.16 4.36 17.17
CA SER A 126 0.01 5.47 18.12
C SER A 126 1.16 5.28 19.11
N GLY A 127 1.59 4.03 19.33
CA GLY A 127 2.78 3.72 20.13
C GLY A 127 4.13 3.93 19.40
N TRP A 128 4.09 4.10 18.08
CA TRP A 128 5.27 4.24 17.21
C TRP A 128 5.35 5.60 16.48
N LEU A 129 4.29 6.40 16.50
CA LEU A 129 4.19 7.74 15.90
C LEU A 129 4.24 8.85 16.95
#